data_AF-A0A8J7M716-F1
#
_entry.id   AF-A0A8J7M716-F1
#
_cell.length_a   1.000
_cell.length_b   1.000
_cell.length_c   1.000
_cell.angle_alpha   90.00
_cell.angle_beta   90.00
_cell.angle_gamma   90.00
#
_symmetry.space_group_name_H-M   'P 1'
#
loop_
_entity.id
_entity.type
_entity.pdbx_description
1 polymer ?
#
loop_
_entity_poly.entity_id
_entity_poly.type
_entity_poly.pdbx_seq_one_letter_code
_entity_poly.pdbx_strand_id
1 'polypeptide(L)' 'MALLLYPAAAGTVAINLFFLGLMGQALGLEALSPVVALVAAIPLGVPATWWAGKRLRRLMDEADGQPPAGGPQP' A
#
# COMPACT_ATOMS: atom_id res chain seq x y z
N MET A 1 -2.63 -13.33 2.89
CA MET A 1 -2.98 -12.14 2.08
C MET A 1 -1.84 -11.12 1.98
N ALA A 2 -1.12 -10.81 3.06
CA ALA A 2 -0.02 -9.81 3.02
C ALA A 2 1.11 -10.13 2.01
N LEU A 3 1.43 -11.40 1.79
CA LEU A 3 2.52 -11.81 0.89
C LEU A 3 2.25 -11.52 -0.59
N LEU A 4 0.96 -11.55 -1.02
CA LEU A 4 0.54 -11.18 -2.38
C LEU A 4 0.37 -9.66 -2.52
N LEU A 5 -0.07 -9.00 -1.44
CA LEU A 5 -0.23 -7.55 -1.42
C LEU A 5 1.11 -6.82 -1.47
N TYR A 6 2.18 -7.40 -0.91
CA TYR A 6 3.50 -6.79 -0.88
C TYR A 6 4.12 -6.51 -2.26
N PRO A 7 4.26 -7.50 -3.18
CA PRO A 7 4.82 -7.22 -4.50
C PRO A 7 3.92 -6.29 -5.32
N ALA A 8 2.61 -6.38 -5.18
CA ALA A 8 1.68 -5.45 -5.83
C ALA A 8 1.86 -4.01 -5.32
N ALA A 9 1.89 -3.82 -4.00
CA ALA A 9 2.08 -2.51 -3.37
C ALA A 9 3.47 -1.93 -3.66
N ALA A 10 4.53 -2.75 -3.60
CA ALA A 10 5.87 -2.33 -3.97
C ALA A 10 5.94 -1.88 -5.44
N GLY A 11 5.29 -2.61 -6.35
CA GLY A 11 5.16 -2.21 -7.76
C GLY A 11 4.45 -0.86 -7.94
N THR A 12 3.33 -0.65 -7.25
CA THR A 12 2.61 0.65 -7.26
C THR A 12 3.49 1.78 -6.74
N VAL A 13 4.21 1.56 -5.64
CA VAL A 13 5.11 2.57 -5.05
C VAL A 13 6.27 2.89 -6.01
N ALA A 14 6.85 1.89 -6.67
CA ALA A 14 7.94 2.09 -7.63
C ALA A 14 7.52 2.96 -8.82
N ILE A 15 6.34 2.68 -9.41
CA ILE A 15 5.81 3.45 -10.54
C ILE A 15 5.55 4.90 -10.12
N ASN A 16 4.94 5.10 -8.94
CA ASN A 16 4.63 6.44 -8.44
C ASN A 16 5.89 7.26 -8.13
N LEU A 17 6.93 6.63 -7.56
CA LEU A 17 8.23 7.28 -7.32
C LEU A 17 8.90 7.69 -8.63
N PHE A 18 8.86 6.82 -9.64
CA PHE A 18 9.41 7.12 -10.96
C PHE A 18 8.69 8.31 -11.61
N PHE A 19 7.36 8.30 -11.64
CA PHE A 19 6.57 9.43 -12.17
C PHE A 19 6.75 10.71 -11.36
N LEU A 20 6.87 10.62 -10.04
CA LEU A 20 7.20 11.76 -9.19
C LEU A 20 8.58 12.34 -9.54
N GLY A 21 9.56 11.48 -9.84
CA GLY A 21 10.87 11.86 -10.34
C GLY A 21 10.80 12.63 -11.67
N LEU A 22 9.97 12.16 -12.62
CA LEU A 22 9.73 12.86 -13.89
C LEU A 22 9.05 14.22 -13.67
N MET A 23 8.07 14.31 -12.77
CA MET A 23 7.45 15.59 -12.40
C MET A 23 8.45 16.54 -11.74
N GLY A 24 9.36 16.01 -10.91
CA GLY A 24 10.45 16.78 -10.31
C GLY A 24 11.36 17.44 -11.33
N GLN A 25 11.50 16.86 -12.54
CA GLN A 25 12.27 17.50 -13.62
C GLN A 25 11.68 18.84 -14.04
N ALA A 26 10.36 19.05 -13.94
CA ALA A 26 9.73 20.34 -14.21
C ALA A 26 10.17 21.42 -13.20
N LEU A 27 10.67 21.03 -12.03
CA LEU A 27 11.20 21.91 -10.98
C LEU A 27 12.73 22.02 -11.02
N GLY A 28 13.39 21.43 -12.03
CA GLY A 28 14.86 21.41 -12.15
C GLY A 28 15.56 20.33 -11.34
N LEU A 29 14.82 19.37 -10.75
CA LEU A 29 15.40 18.21 -10.09
C LEU A 29 15.87 17.17 -11.12
N GLU A 30 16.84 16.35 -10.74
CA GLU A 30 17.33 15.28 -11.59
C GLU A 30 16.30 14.14 -11.71
N ALA A 31 16.25 13.48 -12.87
CA ALA A 31 15.32 12.39 -13.11
C ALA A 31 15.60 11.21 -12.19
N LEU A 32 14.58 10.70 -11.51
CA LEU A 32 14.72 9.48 -10.71
C LEU A 32 14.85 8.28 -11.65
N SER A 33 15.96 7.54 -11.54
CA SER A 33 16.16 6.36 -12.40
C SER A 33 15.18 5.24 -12.05
N PRO A 34 14.76 4.40 -13.01
CA PRO A 34 13.86 3.27 -12.75
C PRO A 34 14.39 2.30 -11.69
N VAL A 35 15.72 2.09 -11.67
CA VAL A 35 16.37 1.20 -10.71
C VAL A 35 16.33 1.80 -9.30
N VAL A 36 16.57 3.10 -9.16
CA VAL A 36 16.48 3.80 -7.86
C VAL A 36 15.05 3.79 -7.34
N ALA A 37 14.07 4.04 -8.21
CA ALA A 37 12.66 3.94 -7.84
C ALA A 37 12.28 2.54 -7.33
N LEU A 38 12.79 1.49 -7.96
CA LEU A 38 12.57 0.10 -7.55
C LEU A 38 13.18 -0.20 -6.19
N VAL A 39 14.44 0.22 -5.96
CA VAL A 39 15.14 0.01 -4.68
C VAL A 39 14.45 0.79 -3.55
N ALA A 40 14.04 2.03 -3.80
CA ALA A 40 13.32 2.85 -2.82
C ALA A 40 11.92 2.28 -2.51
N ALA A 41 11.29 1.62 -3.48
CA ALA A 41 9.99 0.99 -3.29
C ALA A 41 10.03 -0.28 -2.42
N ILE A 42 11.20 -0.90 -2.22
CA ILE A 42 11.33 -2.06 -1.32
C ILE A 42 11.02 -1.66 0.14
N PRO A 43 11.73 -0.70 0.76
CA PRO A 43 11.41 -0.28 2.13
C PRO A 43 10.08 0.49 2.20
N LEU A 44 9.73 1.28 1.18
CA LEU A 44 8.46 2.04 1.15
C LEU A 44 7.23 1.18 0.83
N GLY A 45 7.42 0.01 0.22
CA GLY A 45 6.37 -0.96 -0.04
C GLY A 45 5.83 -1.58 1.25
N VAL A 46 6.66 -1.71 2.28
CA VAL A 46 6.26 -2.24 3.60
C VAL A 46 5.15 -1.40 4.26
N PRO A 47 5.31 -0.08 4.48
CA PRO A 47 4.25 0.75 5.07
C PRO A 47 3.02 0.85 4.17
N ALA A 48 3.19 0.87 2.84
CA ALA A 48 2.07 0.88 1.90
C ALA A 48 1.23 -0.41 2.01
N THR A 49 1.89 -1.56 2.09
CA THR A 49 1.25 -2.87 2.25
C THR A 49 0.54 -2.98 3.60
N TRP A 50 1.14 -2.47 4.67
CA TRP A 50 0.54 -2.46 6.00
C TRP A 50 -0.74 -1.62 6.04
N TRP A 51 -0.73 -0.42 5.46
CA TRP A 51 -1.91 0.44 5.36
C TRP A 51 -3.04 -0.21 4.57
N ALA A 52 -2.72 -0.79 3.40
CA ALA A 52 -3.70 -1.51 2.57
C ALA A 52 -4.27 -2.74 3.31
N GLY A 53 -3.41 -3.54 3.95
CA GLY A 53 -3.81 -4.70 4.74
C GLY A 53 -4.71 -4.33 5.92
N LYS A 54 -4.41 -3.23 6.63
CA LYS A 54 -5.26 -2.71 7.71
C LYS A 54 -6.63 -2.28 7.21
N ARG A 55 -6.70 -1.59 6.06
CA ARG A 55 -7.97 -1.14 5.48
C ARG A 55 -8.81 -2.34 5.00
N LEU A 56 -8.18 -3.31 4.35
CA LEU A 56 -8.84 -4.55 3.93
C LEU A 56 -9.35 -5.35 5.13
N ARG A 57 -8.56 -5.49 6.18
CA ARG A 57 -8.99 -6.15 7.43
C ARG A 57 -10.23 -5.48 8.01
N ARG A 58 -10.22 -4.14 8.08
CA ARG A 58 -11.39 -3.38 8.54
C ARG A 58 -12.63 -3.61 7.65
N LEU A 59 -12.46 -3.68 6.33
CA LEU A 59 -13.57 -3.95 5.40
C LEU A 59 -14.10 -5.39 5.54
N MET A 60 -13.21 -6.36 5.81
CA MET A 60 -13.60 -7.73 6.13
C MET A 60 -14.35 -7.80 7.45
N ASP A 61 -13.84 -7.13 8.50
CA ASP A 61 -14.51 -7.08 9.81
C ASP A 61 -15.88 -6.36 9.71
N GLU A 62 -16.03 -5.36 8.83
CA GLU A 62 -17.32 -4.69 8.53
C GLU A 62 -18.28 -5.61 7.75
N ALA A 63 -17.77 -6.45 6.86
CA ALA A 63 -18.56 -7.40 6.05
C ALA A 63 -18.97 -8.66 6.83
N ASP A 64 -18.09 -9.14 7.72
CA ASP A 64 -18.34 -10.30 8.60
C ASP A 64 -19.36 -9.97 9.71
N GLY A 65 -19.74 -8.70 9.84
CA GLY A 65 -20.89 -8.26 10.62
C GLY A 65 -20.87 -8.78 12.05
N GLN A 66 -20.05 -8.16 12.92
CA GLN A 66 -19.99 -8.41 14.37
C GLN A 66 -21.34 -8.92 14.93
N PRO A 67 -21.47 -10.23 15.24
CA PRO A 67 -22.62 -10.72 15.98
C PRO A 67 -22.60 -10.08 17.36
N PRO A 68 -23.75 -9.67 17.93
CA PRO A 68 -23.78 -9.09 19.26
C PRO A 68 -23.17 -10.08 20.26
N ALA A 69 -22.06 -9.67 20.88
CA ALA A 69 -21.49 -10.37 22.01
C ALA A 69 -22.43 -10.17 23.21
N GLY A 70 -23.36 -11.11 23.39
CA GLY A 70 -24.15 -11.30 24.61
C GLY A 70 -25.56 -10.71 24.61
N GLY A 71 -26.57 -11.57 24.63
CA GLY A 71 -27.97 -11.25 24.97
C GLY A 71 -28.92 -12.43 24.69
N PRO A 72 -29.83 -12.81 25.62
CA PRO A 72 -30.42 -14.16 25.71
C PRO A 72 -31.44 -14.49 24.61
N GLN A 73 -31.61 -15.79 24.36
CA GLN A 73 -32.70 -16.37 23.56
C GLN A 73 -34.05 -16.22 24.30
N PRO A 74 -35.06 -15.60 23.67
CA PRO A 74 -36.48 -15.94 23.87
C PRO A 74 -37.04 -16.78 22.72
#